data_AF-A0A6S6M388-F1
#
_entry.id   AF-A0A6S6M388-F1
#
_cell.length_a   1.000
_cell.length_b   1.000
_cell.length_c   1.000
_cell.angle_alpha   90.00
_cell.angle_beta   90.00
_cell.angle_gamma   90.00
#
_symmetry.space_group_name_H-M   'P 1'
#
loop_
_entity.id
_entity.type
_entity.pdbx_description
1 polymer ?
#
loop_
_entity_poly.entity_id
_entity_poly.type
_entity_poly.pdbx_seq_one_letter_code
_entity_poly.pdbx_strand_id
1 'polypeptide(L)' 'MGCSGCGTCCVAPDISALGKKVGQRCPHLTENLSCGIYEERPAVCRGYRPDDICLAIAAPTLELRVANYLKLFGMG' A
#
# COMPACT_ATOMS: atom_id res chain seq x y z
N MET A 1 5.52 13.80 7.80
CA MET A 1 4.21 13.82 7.10
C MET A 1 3.30 12.80 7.77
N GLY A 2 2.01 13.09 7.91
CA GLY A 2 1.04 12.12 8.44
C GLY A 2 0.63 11.09 7.39
N CYS A 3 0.09 9.95 7.81
CA CYS A 3 -0.52 9.01 6.87
C CYS A 3 -1.87 9.59 6.39
N SER A 4 -2.08 9.64 5.08
CA SER A 4 -3.31 10.16 4.47
C SER A 4 -4.36 9.07 4.19
N GLY A 5 -4.13 7.83 4.62
CA GLY A 5 -5.01 6.71 4.28
C GLY A 5 -4.95 6.29 2.81
N CYS A 6 -3.89 6.67 2.07
CA CYS A 6 -3.78 6.44 0.62
C CYS A 6 -3.70 4.98 0.19
N GLY A 7 -3.63 4.00 1.10
CA GLY A 7 -3.56 2.58 0.76
C GLY A 7 -2.25 2.10 0.11
N THR A 8 -1.21 2.93 0.00
CA THR A 8 0.08 2.52 -0.58
C THR A 8 0.72 1.35 0.17
N CYS A 9 0.73 1.36 1.50
CA CYS A 9 1.24 0.23 2.30
C CYS A 9 0.43 -1.07 2.08
N CYS A 10 -0.80 -0.97 1.59
CA CYS A 10 -1.61 -2.13 1.23
C CYS A 10 -1.28 -2.73 -0.15
N VAL A 11 -0.44 -2.09 -0.97
CA VAL A 11 -0.07 -2.59 -2.31
C VAL A 11 1.45 -2.74 -2.50
N ALA A 12 2.24 -1.83 -1.91
CA ALA A 12 3.67 -1.70 -2.18
C ALA A 12 4.55 -2.77 -1.49
N PRO A 13 4.59 -2.86 -0.14
CA PRO A 13 5.58 -3.69 0.54
C PRO A 13 5.30 -5.19 0.41
N ASP A 14 6.36 -6.01 0.41
CA ASP A 14 6.25 -7.41 0.82
C ASP A 14 5.95 -7.45 2.33
N ILE A 15 4.90 -8.18 2.70
CA ILE A 15 4.56 -8.41 4.10
C ILE A 15 4.35 -9.91 4.27
N SER A 16 5.45 -10.61 4.53
CA SER A 16 5.45 -12.08 4.64
C SER A 16 4.48 -12.59 5.72
N ALA A 17 4.31 -11.85 6.83
CA ALA A 17 3.34 -12.16 7.88
C ALA A 17 1.87 -12.14 7.41
N LEU A 18 1.58 -11.50 6.28
CA LEU A 18 0.26 -11.47 5.64
C LEU A 18 0.23 -12.30 4.34
N GLY A 19 1.31 -13.00 3.99
CA GLY A 19 1.43 -13.68 2.70
C GLY A 19 1.33 -12.75 1.48
N LYS A 20 1.54 -11.45 1.66
CA LYS A 20 1.34 -10.42 0.65
C LYS A 20 2.66 -10.10 -0.03
N LYS A 21 2.84 -10.50 -1.28
CA LYS A 21 4.03 -10.12 -2.06
C LYS A 21 3.96 -8.65 -2.47
N VAL A 22 5.12 -8.12 -2.85
CA VAL A 22 5.26 -6.82 -3.53
C VAL A 22 4.23 -6.68 -4.67
N GLY A 23 3.56 -5.54 -4.75
CA GLY A 23 2.58 -5.24 -5.80
C GLY A 23 1.26 -6.02 -5.69
N GLN A 24 1.08 -6.91 -4.70
CA GLN A 24 -0.17 -7.62 -4.51
C GLN A 24 -1.13 -6.88 -3.59
N ARG A 25 -2.43 -7.10 -3.84
CA ARG A 25 -3.51 -6.58 -3.02
C ARG A 25 -3.42 -7.14 -1.60
N CYS A 26 -3.35 -6.26 -0.60
CA CYS A 26 -3.53 -6.65 0.80
C CYS A 26 -4.96 -7.15 1.05
N PRO A 27 -5.16 -8.23 1.84
CA PRO A 27 -6.51 -8.72 2.19
C PRO A 27 -7.37 -7.68 2.92
N HIS A 28 -6.76 -6.71 3.60
CA HIS A 28 -7.47 -5.64 4.30
C HIS A 28 -7.74 -4.40 3.45
N LEU A 29 -7.35 -4.38 2.17
CA LEU A 29 -7.64 -3.26 1.28
C LEU A 29 -9.10 -3.31 0.84
N THR A 30 -9.87 -2.28 1.18
CA THR A 30 -11.27 -2.15 0.78
C THR A 30 -11.42 -1.79 -0.70
N GLU A 31 -12.64 -1.86 -1.23
CA GLU A 31 -12.95 -1.41 -2.59
C GLU A 31 -12.73 0.10 -2.78
N ASN A 32 -12.88 0.89 -1.70
CA ASN A 32 -12.58 2.32 -1.68
C ASN A 32 -11.06 2.62 -1.62
N LEU A 33 -10.22 1.60 -1.77
CA LEU A 33 -8.77 1.69 -1.78
C LEU A 33 -8.16 2.30 -0.50
N SER A 34 -8.82 2.05 0.63
CA SER A 34 -8.40 2.38 1.99
C SER A 34 -8.22 1.12 2.82
N CYS A 35 -7.45 1.19 3.91
CA CYS A 35 -7.26 0.05 4.81
C CYS A 35 -8.50 -0.13 5.70
N GLY A 36 -9.15 -1.30 5.64
CA GLY A 36 -10.35 -1.61 6.43
C GLY A 36 -10.08 -1.82 7.92
N ILE A 37 -8.83 -2.05 8.32
CA ILE A 37 -8.40 -2.25 9.71
C ILE A 37 -7.45 -1.13 10.18
N TYR A 38 -7.60 0.09 9.67
CA TYR A 38 -6.59 1.14 9.81
C TYR A 38 -6.12 1.38 11.26
N GLU A 39 -7.05 1.42 12.22
CA GLU A 39 -6.76 1.59 13.66
C GLU A 39 -6.13 0.33 14.29
N GLU A 40 -6.52 -0.85 13.79
CA GLU A 40 -6.10 -2.16 14.29
C GLU A 40 -4.84 -2.69 13.59
N ARG A 41 -4.28 -1.93 12.64
CA ARG A 41 -3.14 -2.33 11.80
C ARG A 41 -2.02 -2.99 12.61
N PRO A 42 -1.51 -4.17 12.22
CA PRO A 42 -0.42 -4.81 12.95
C PRO A 42 0.85 -3.95 12.95
N ALA A 43 1.79 -4.27 13.85
CA ALA A 43 3.04 -3.51 14.03
C ALA A 43 3.82 -3.30 12.72
N VAL A 44 3.86 -4.31 11.84
CA VAL A 44 4.50 -4.21 10.51
C VAL A 44 3.88 -3.11 9.64
N CYS A 45 2.54 -2.97 9.66
CA CYS A 45 1.83 -1.92 8.93
C CYS A 45 2.03 -0.53 9.57
N ARG A 46 2.15 -0.45 10.90
CA ARG A 46 2.45 0.79 11.64
C ARG A 46 3.91 1.23 11.47
N GLY A 47 4.82 0.29 11.22
CA GLY A 47 6.22 0.56 10.94
C GLY A 47 6.47 1.22 9.58
N TYR A 48 5.53 1.08 8.64
CA TYR A 48 5.59 1.78 7.35
C TYR A 48 5.43 3.29 7.57
N ARG A 49 6.50 4.05 7.26
CA ARG A 49 6.52 5.51 7.43
C ARG A 49 5.97 6.20 6.18
N PRO A 50 4.94 7.05 6.29
CA PRO A 50 4.43 7.84 5.17
C PRO A 50 5.47 8.83 4.65
N ASP A 51 5.56 8.93 3.33
CA ASP A 51 6.51 9.75 2.57
C ASP A 51 5.93 10.11 1.18
N ASP A 52 6.74 10.74 0.31
CA ASP A 52 6.30 11.19 -1.01
C ASP A 52 5.91 10.03 -1.95
N ILE A 53 6.43 8.83 -1.71
CA ILE A 53 6.04 7.62 -2.45
C ILE A 53 4.54 7.34 -2.26
N CYS A 54 3.97 7.68 -1.11
CA CYS A 54 2.53 7.56 -0.86
C CYS A 54 1.70 8.40 -1.85
N LEU A 55 2.20 9.58 -2.25
CA LEU A 55 1.55 10.46 -3.22
C LEU A 55 1.80 9.99 -4.66
N ALA A 56 3.02 9.59 -4.98
CA ALA A 56 3.39 9.13 -6.32
C ALA A 56 2.62 7.87 -6.75
N ILE A 57 2.26 7.02 -5.79
CA ILE A 57 1.56 5.76 -6.06
C ILE A 57 0.03 5.92 -6.06
N ALA A 58 -0.51 6.86 -5.28
CA ALA A 58 -1.93 7.05 -5.14
C ALA A 58 -2.60 7.22 -6.53
N ALA A 59 -3.60 6.38 -6.79
CA ALA A 59 -4.30 6.33 -8.07
C ALA A 59 -5.76 5.86 -7.86
N PRO A 60 -6.67 6.10 -8.82
CA PRO A 60 -8.10 5.80 -8.67
C PRO A 60 -8.44 4.31 -8.76
N THR A 61 -7.50 3.45 -9.20
CA THR A 61 -7.69 2.00 -9.26
C THR A 61 -6.54 1.26 -8.60
N LEU A 62 -6.78 0.02 -8.17
CA LEU A 62 -5.75 -0.84 -7.60
C LEU A 62 -4.65 -1.12 -8.64
N GLU A 63 -5.05 -1.44 -9.86
CA GLU A 63 -4.16 -1.79 -10.97
C GLU A 63 -3.18 -0.65 -11.26
N LEU A 64 -3.66 0.60 -11.27
CA LEU A 64 -2.80 1.77 -11.47
C LEU A 64 -1.86 2.01 -10.29
N ARG A 65 -2.28 1.74 -9.04
CA ARG A 65 -1.39 1.85 -7.88
C ARG A 65 -0.25 0.84 -7.95
N VAL A 66 -0.58 -0.41 -8.30
CA VAL A 66 0.42 -1.47 -8.49
C VAL A 66 1.36 -1.09 -9.63
N ALA A 67 0.83 -0.65 -10.78
CA ALA A 67 1.64 -0.21 -11.91
C ALA A 67 2.57 0.97 -11.58
N ASN A 68 2.06 1.99 -10.87
CA ASN A 68 2.85 3.14 -10.42
C ASN A 68 4.01 2.70 -9.52
N TYR A 69 3.74 1.80 -8.57
CA TYR A 69 4.76 1.26 -7.68
C TYR A 69 5.82 0.48 -8.46
N LEU A 70 5.42 -0.49 -9.31
CA LEU A 70 6.36 -1.28 -10.10
C LEU A 70 7.22 -0.40 -11.01
N LYS A 71 6.63 0.59 -11.67
CA LYS A 71 7.34 1.56 -12.50
C LYS A 71 8.34 2.40 -11.71
N LEU A 72 7.94 2.91 -10.54
CA LEU A 72 8.78 3.78 -9.70
C LEU A 72 10.07 3.08 -9.25
N PHE A 73 10.02 1.76 -9.06
CA PHE A 73 11.15 0.95 -8.60
C PHE A 73 11.78 0.08 -9.69
N GLY A 74 11.40 0.24 -10.96
CA GLY A 74 11.99 -0.50 -12.08
C GLY A 74 11.71 -2.01 -12.07
N MET A 75 10.54 -2.41 -11.59
CA MET A 75 10.10 -3.82 -11.44
C MET A 75 8.96 -4.19 -12.41
N GLY A 76 8.72 -3.38 -13.44
CA GLY A 76 7.66 -3.56 -14.44
C GLY A 76 8.20 -3.98 -15.79
#